data_AF-A0A534P0R0-F1
#
_entry.id   AF-A0A534P0R0-F1
#
_cell.length_a   1.000
_cell.length_b   1.000
_cell.length_c   1.000
_cell.angle_alpha   90.00
_cell.angle_beta   90.00
_cell.angle_gamma   90.00
#
_symmetry.space_group_name_H-M   'P 1'
#
loop_
_entity.id
_entity.type
_entity.pdbx_description
1 polymer ?
#
loop_
_entity_poly.entity_id
_entity_poly.type
_entity_poly.pdbx_seq_one_letter_code
_entity_poly.pdbx_strand_id
1 'polypeptide(L)'
;MTVLLALLQVLFLVRHAEKVDNSRDAALSQAGEARALALADKLRDAGITAIFATEFQRTQKTAAPLAKRLNVKTQVRAADDTAGLVALLNQQERALVVGHSNTLPEIAKAFGTTLEVPDEEFDGLYVLLPAERLLVRLHQ
;
A
#
# COMPACT_ATOMS: atom_id res chain seq x y z
N MET A 1 -25.66 7.82 23.22
CA MET A 1 -25.20 8.36 21.92
C MET A 1 -23.77 7.89 21.74
N THR A 2 -23.58 6.77 21.05
CA THR A 2 -22.25 6.17 20.83
C THR A 2 -21.53 7.04 19.82
N VAL A 3 -20.50 7.76 20.24
CA VAL A 3 -19.57 8.40 19.30
C VAL A 3 -18.79 7.27 18.65
N LEU A 4 -19.09 6.97 17.40
CA LEU A 4 -18.24 6.12 16.57
C LEU A 4 -16.98 6.95 16.31
N LEU A 5 -15.91 6.69 17.06
CA LEU A 5 -14.57 7.11 16.66
C LEU A 5 -14.36 6.50 15.27
N ALA A 6 -14.15 7.34 14.25
CA ALA A 6 -13.74 6.85 12.95
C ALA A 6 -12.55 5.92 13.18
N LEU A 7 -12.67 4.67 12.76
CA LEU A 7 -11.57 3.71 12.87
C LEU A 7 -10.38 4.33 12.13
N LEU A 8 -9.30 4.61 12.87
CA LEU A 8 -8.09 5.24 12.35
C LEU A 8 -7.72 4.59 11.01
N GLN A 9 -7.66 5.39 9.95
CA GLN A 9 -7.19 4.91 8.65
C GLN A 9 -5.76 4.39 8.79
N VAL A 10 -5.42 3.28 8.14
CA VAL A 10 -4.06 2.75 8.10
C VAL A 10 -3.74 2.32 6.68
N LEU A 11 -2.81 3.01 6.04
CA LEU A 11 -2.35 2.67 4.69
C LEU A 11 -0.97 2.04 4.76
N PHE A 12 -0.84 0.83 4.25
CA PHE A 12 0.42 0.13 4.11
C PHE A 12 0.97 0.43 2.72
N LEU A 13 2.13 1.06 2.64
CA LEU A 13 2.81 1.37 1.38
C LEU A 13 4.03 0.47 1.24
N VAL A 14 4.16 -0.17 0.09
CA VAL A 14 5.32 -1.01 -0.23
C VAL A 14 5.67 -0.84 -1.70
N ARG A 15 6.97 -0.81 -1.99
CA ARG A 15 7.43 -0.88 -3.38
C ARG A 15 7.25 -2.31 -3.89
N HIS A 16 7.12 -2.50 -5.20
CA HIS A 16 7.24 -3.86 -5.76
C HIS A 16 8.54 -4.52 -5.31
N ALA A 17 8.54 -5.84 -5.21
CA ALA A 17 9.75 -6.61 -4.91
C ALA A 17 10.71 -6.68 -6.10
N GLU A 18 11.87 -7.32 -5.89
CA GLU A 18 12.95 -7.44 -6.87
C GLU A 18 12.49 -8.06 -8.18
N LYS A 19 12.99 -7.52 -9.28
CA LYS A 19 12.64 -7.91 -10.65
C LYS A 19 13.76 -8.72 -11.30
N VAL A 20 13.41 -9.58 -12.26
CA VAL A 20 14.40 -10.42 -12.98
C VAL A 20 15.37 -9.62 -13.83
N ASP A 21 14.92 -8.46 -14.34
CA ASP A 21 15.69 -7.61 -15.24
C ASP A 21 15.18 -6.15 -15.23
N ASN A 22 15.68 -5.35 -16.18
CA ASN A 22 15.32 -3.95 -16.38
C ASN A 22 14.26 -3.71 -17.48
N SER A 23 13.58 -4.75 -17.95
CA SER A 23 12.47 -4.57 -18.89
C SER A 23 11.32 -3.80 -18.23
N ARG A 24 10.54 -3.08 -19.06
CA ARG A 24 9.46 -2.19 -18.60
C ARG A 24 8.44 -2.92 -17.72
N ASP A 25 8.10 -4.15 -18.08
CA ASP A 25 7.13 -4.99 -17.37
C ASP A 25 7.77 -6.30 -16.87
N ALA A 26 8.95 -6.17 -16.28
CA ALA A 26 9.70 -7.29 -15.73
C ALA A 26 8.90 -8.07 -14.68
N ALA A 27 9.01 -9.39 -14.71
CA ALA A 27 8.53 -10.27 -13.65
C ALA A 27 9.39 -10.15 -12.37
N LEU A 28 8.90 -10.71 -11.26
CA LEU A 28 9.68 -10.83 -10.03
C LEU A 28 10.81 -11.84 -10.20
N SER A 29 11.97 -11.55 -9.60
CA SER A 29 13.04 -12.54 -9.42
C SER A 29 12.67 -13.53 -8.33
N GLN A 30 13.44 -14.60 -8.17
CA GLN A 30 13.25 -15.56 -7.06
C GLN A 30 13.32 -14.86 -5.68
N ALA A 31 14.22 -13.88 -5.52
CA ALA A 31 14.29 -13.07 -4.32
C ALA A 31 13.02 -12.23 -4.14
N GLY A 32 12.50 -11.65 -5.22
CA GLY A 32 11.26 -10.87 -5.20
C GLY A 32 10.02 -11.71 -4.86
N GLU A 33 9.95 -12.95 -5.37
CA GLU A 33 8.89 -13.90 -5.01
C GLU A 33 8.93 -14.29 -3.53
N ALA A 34 10.14 -14.57 -3.00
CA ALA A 34 10.32 -14.83 -1.58
C ALA A 34 9.91 -13.63 -0.71
N ARG A 35 10.21 -12.41 -1.16
CA ARG A 35 9.79 -11.18 -0.48
C ARG A 35 8.28 -10.97 -0.51
N ALA A 36 7.63 -11.25 -1.63
CA ALA A 36 6.17 -11.17 -1.74
C ALA A 36 5.47 -12.13 -0.76
N LEU A 37 6.03 -13.33 -0.57
CA LEU A 37 5.55 -14.28 0.45
C LEU A 37 5.78 -13.75 1.87
N ALA A 38 6.97 -13.22 2.16
CA ALA A 38 7.28 -12.64 3.47
C ALA A 38 6.39 -11.43 3.81
N LEU A 39 6.06 -10.60 2.82
CA LEU A 39 5.10 -9.50 2.97
C LEU A 39 3.71 -10.03 3.37
N ALA A 40 3.26 -11.10 2.71
CA ALA A 40 1.98 -11.72 3.03
C ALA A 40 1.95 -12.35 4.43
N ASP A 41 3.06 -12.90 4.89
CA ASP A 41 3.19 -13.39 6.25
C ASP A 41 3.17 -12.26 7.29
N LYS A 42 3.90 -11.17 7.04
CA LYS A 42 3.95 -9.99 7.92
C LYS A 42 2.58 -9.30 8.07
N LEU A 43 1.80 -9.22 6.99
CA LEU A 43 0.54 -8.47 6.94
C LEU A 43 -0.72 -9.32 7.11
N ARG A 44 -0.60 -10.62 7.37
CA ARG A 44 -1.74 -11.56 7.42
C ARG A 44 -2.84 -11.16 8.42
N ASP A 45 -2.44 -10.58 9.56
CA ASP A 45 -3.34 -10.19 10.65
C ASP A 45 -3.54 -8.67 10.71
N ALA A 46 -3.09 -7.94 9.67
CA ALA A 46 -3.12 -6.49 9.64
C ALA A 46 -4.52 -5.90 9.33
N GLY A 47 -5.56 -6.72 9.18
CA GLY A 47 -6.93 -6.27 8.92
C GLY A 47 -7.12 -5.53 7.60
N ILE A 48 -6.27 -5.79 6.60
CA ILE A 48 -6.34 -5.13 5.29
C ILE A 48 -7.59 -5.60 4.54
N THR A 49 -8.42 -4.68 4.09
CA THR A 49 -9.67 -4.96 3.36
C THR A 49 -9.61 -4.53 1.90
N ALA A 50 -8.61 -3.72 1.52
CA ALA A 50 -8.38 -3.31 0.14
C ALA A 50 -6.90 -3.45 -0.25
N ILE A 51 -6.65 -3.88 -1.48
CA ILE A 51 -5.29 -4.02 -2.03
C ILE A 51 -5.25 -3.33 -3.39
N PHE A 52 -4.32 -2.42 -3.57
CA PHE A 52 -4.08 -1.71 -4.83
C PHE A 52 -2.67 -2.02 -5.34
N ALA A 53 -2.56 -2.18 -6.66
CA ALA A 53 -1.30 -2.31 -7.35
C ALA A 53 -1.37 -1.56 -8.68
N THR A 54 -0.22 -1.15 -9.21
CA THR A 54 -0.18 -0.60 -10.58
C THR A 54 -0.37 -1.70 -11.63
N GLU A 55 -0.50 -1.32 -12.90
CA GLU A 55 -0.70 -2.23 -14.03
C GLU A 55 0.50 -3.16 -14.31
N PHE A 56 1.66 -2.89 -13.72
CA PHE A 56 2.86 -3.70 -13.94
C PHE A 56 2.82 -5.05 -13.21
N GLN A 57 3.35 -6.09 -13.84
CA GLN A 57 3.39 -7.44 -13.28
C GLN A 57 4.12 -7.50 -11.94
N ARG A 58 5.21 -6.74 -11.78
CA ARG A 58 5.98 -6.71 -10.53
C ARG A 58 5.17 -6.24 -9.31
N THR A 59 4.32 -5.22 -9.45
CA THR A 59 3.47 -4.76 -8.33
C THR A 59 2.35 -5.75 -8.07
N GLN A 60 1.69 -6.25 -9.12
CA GLN A 60 0.62 -7.26 -9.00
C GLN A 60 1.12 -8.55 -8.35
N LYS A 61 2.27 -9.08 -8.79
CA LYS A 61 2.88 -10.31 -8.23
C LYS A 61 3.39 -10.12 -6.81
N THR A 62 3.80 -8.90 -6.43
CA THR A 62 4.17 -8.60 -5.03
C THR A 62 2.93 -8.62 -4.13
N ALA A 63 1.79 -8.12 -4.60
CA ALA A 63 0.52 -8.12 -3.87
C ALA A 63 -0.15 -9.51 -3.79
N ALA A 64 0.05 -10.36 -4.80
CA ALA A 64 -0.72 -11.58 -5.03
C ALA A 64 -0.74 -12.56 -3.85
N PRO A 65 0.37 -12.83 -3.12
CA PRO A 65 0.33 -13.75 -1.99
C PRO A 65 -0.57 -13.28 -0.84
N LEU A 66 -0.54 -11.97 -0.53
CA LEU A 66 -1.41 -11.41 0.51
C LEU A 66 -2.87 -11.39 0.04
N ALA A 67 -3.12 -10.98 -1.21
CA ALA A 67 -4.45 -10.98 -1.81
C ALA A 67 -5.12 -12.37 -1.73
N LYS A 68 -4.37 -13.42 -2.09
CA LYS A 68 -4.83 -14.80 -1.98
C LYS A 68 -5.12 -15.19 -0.53
N ARG A 69 -4.24 -14.82 0.41
CA ARG A 69 -4.39 -15.17 1.83
C ARG A 69 -5.60 -14.50 2.47
N LEU A 70 -5.84 -13.22 2.16
CA LEU A 70 -6.95 -12.45 2.70
C LEU A 70 -8.26 -12.67 1.94
N ASN A 71 -8.24 -13.37 0.80
CA ASN A 71 -9.35 -13.46 -0.13
C ASN A 71 -9.86 -12.06 -0.58
N VAL A 72 -8.93 -11.12 -0.80
CA VAL A 72 -9.19 -9.76 -1.25
C VAL A 72 -8.63 -9.59 -2.65
N LYS A 73 -9.46 -9.12 -3.59
CA LYS A 73 -9.02 -8.87 -4.97
C LYS A 73 -8.10 -7.66 -5.04
N THR A 74 -6.94 -7.83 -5.68
CA THR A 74 -6.08 -6.69 -6.06
C THR A 74 -6.78 -5.83 -7.09
N GLN A 75 -6.91 -4.54 -6.79
CA GLN A 75 -7.43 -3.53 -7.70
C GLN A 75 -6.27 -2.89 -8.48
N VAL A 76 -6.23 -3.16 -9.77
CA VAL A 76 -5.19 -2.63 -10.67
C VAL A 76 -5.50 -1.18 -11.03
N ARG A 77 -4.51 -0.30 -10.94
CA ARG A 77 -4.58 1.13 -11.27
C ARG A 77 -3.45 1.52 -12.21
N ALA A 78 -3.64 2.58 -12.99
CA ALA A 78 -2.59 3.09 -13.84
C ALA A 78 -1.53 3.81 -12.98
N ALA A 79 -0.25 3.57 -13.24
CA ALA A 79 0.84 4.18 -12.49
C ALA A 79 0.94 5.71 -12.67
N ASP A 80 0.33 6.26 -13.73
CA ASP A 80 0.25 7.69 -14.01
C ASP A 80 -1.01 8.37 -13.45
N ASP A 81 -1.93 7.61 -12.82
CA ASP A 81 -3.13 8.12 -12.15
C ASP A 81 -3.02 8.01 -10.62
N THR A 82 -1.94 8.56 -10.05
CA THR A 82 -1.77 8.61 -8.59
C THR A 82 -2.92 9.37 -7.92
N ALA A 83 -3.44 10.42 -8.54
CA ALA A 83 -4.54 11.22 -8.00
C ALA A 83 -5.84 10.40 -7.86
N GLY A 84 -6.21 9.62 -8.88
CA GLY A 84 -7.35 8.72 -8.81
C GLY A 84 -7.18 7.63 -7.74
N LEU A 85 -5.97 7.09 -7.58
CA LEU A 85 -5.67 6.16 -6.50
C LEU A 85 -5.84 6.81 -5.11
N VAL A 86 -5.32 8.02 -4.90
CA VAL A 86 -5.50 8.76 -3.64
C VAL A 86 -6.98 8.98 -3.31
N ALA A 87 -7.80 9.34 -4.28
CA ALA A 87 -9.24 9.50 -4.08
C ALA A 87 -9.92 8.21 -3.59
N LEU A 88 -9.49 7.05 -4.10
CA LEU A 88 -9.97 5.74 -3.64
C LEU A 88 -9.46 5.41 -2.23
N LEU A 89 -8.20 5.72 -1.92
CA LEU A 89 -7.59 5.47 -0.61
C LEU A 89 -8.30 6.24 0.50
N ASN A 90 -8.78 7.46 0.23
CA ASN A 90 -9.59 8.23 1.19
C ASN A 90 -10.90 7.54 1.62
N GLN A 91 -11.35 6.53 0.89
CA GLN A 91 -12.54 5.73 1.22
C GLN A 91 -12.19 4.42 1.94
N GLN A 92 -10.91 4.14 2.20
CA GLN A 92 -10.46 2.90 2.82
C GLN A 92 -10.06 3.12 4.27
N GLU A 93 -10.49 2.22 5.15
CA GLU A 93 -9.98 2.17 6.53
C GLU A 93 -8.60 1.53 6.58
N ARG A 94 -8.40 0.40 5.89
CA ARG A 94 -7.14 -0.36 5.94
C ARG A 94 -6.79 -0.92 4.56
N ALA A 95 -5.76 -0.37 3.93
CA ALA A 95 -5.39 -0.74 2.57
C ALA A 95 -3.89 -0.99 2.39
N LEU A 96 -3.55 -1.96 1.55
CA LEU A 96 -2.20 -2.12 1.00
C LEU A 96 -2.12 -1.43 -0.36
N VAL A 97 -1.05 -0.67 -0.58
CA VAL A 97 -0.67 -0.13 -1.88
C VAL A 97 0.71 -0.68 -2.24
N VAL A 98 0.76 -1.37 -3.38
CA VAL A 98 2.02 -1.81 -3.99
C VAL A 98 2.36 -0.90 -5.17
N GLY A 99 3.36 -0.04 -4.98
CA GLY A 99 3.75 0.99 -5.94
C GLY A 99 5.20 0.90 -6.39
N HIS A 100 5.72 2.03 -6.84
CA HIS A 100 7.10 2.22 -7.28
C HIS A 100 7.78 3.30 -6.43
N SER A 101 9.09 3.45 -6.59
CA SER A 101 9.88 4.48 -5.93
C SER A 101 9.44 5.91 -6.25
N ASN A 102 8.74 6.13 -7.38
CA ASN A 102 8.19 7.43 -7.75
C ASN A 102 6.71 7.62 -7.37
N THR A 103 5.87 6.57 -7.37
CA THR A 103 4.45 6.71 -7.04
C THR A 103 4.19 6.76 -5.52
N LEU A 104 4.98 6.03 -4.72
CA LEU A 104 4.78 6.02 -3.25
C LEU A 104 5.05 7.38 -2.59
N PRO A 105 6.10 8.14 -2.97
CA PRO A 105 6.28 9.52 -2.49
C PRO A 105 5.11 10.45 -2.85
N GLU A 106 4.53 10.33 -4.04
CA GLU A 106 3.37 11.14 -4.45
C GLU A 106 2.14 10.84 -3.58
N ILE A 107 1.89 9.55 -3.27
CA ILE A 107 0.83 9.14 -2.35
C ILE A 107 1.09 9.72 -0.96
N ALA A 108 2.30 9.52 -0.41
CA ALA A 108 2.67 10.04 0.90
C ALA A 108 2.46 11.57 1.00
N LYS A 109 2.86 12.30 -0.05
CA LYS A 109 2.67 13.76 -0.16
C LYS A 109 1.20 14.15 -0.13
N ALA A 110 0.33 13.40 -0.81
CA ALA A 110 -1.11 13.67 -0.80
C ALA A 110 -1.75 13.46 0.58
N PHE A 111 -1.15 12.61 1.43
CA PHE A 111 -1.52 12.42 2.84
C PHE A 111 -0.74 13.36 3.80
N GLY A 112 -0.04 14.37 3.27
CA GLY A 112 0.59 15.42 4.07
C GLY A 112 1.93 15.04 4.71
N THR A 113 2.60 13.99 4.22
CA THR A 113 3.94 13.60 4.69
C THR A 113 4.93 13.44 3.53
N THR A 114 6.21 13.33 3.85
CA THR A 114 7.27 13.03 2.87
C THR A 114 7.74 11.60 3.06
N LEU A 115 7.95 10.89 1.95
CA LEU A 115 8.51 9.55 1.92
C LEU A 115 9.60 9.51 0.85
N GLU A 116 10.77 9.00 1.19
CA GLU A 116 11.83 8.67 0.25
C GLU A 116 11.88 7.16 0.07
N VAL A 117 11.93 6.70 -1.18
CA VAL A 117 12.00 5.27 -1.51
C VAL A 117 13.14 5.08 -2.53
N PRO A 118 14.32 4.62 -2.09
CA PRO A 118 15.45 4.38 -2.99
C PRO A 118 15.15 3.33 -4.06
N ASP A 119 15.74 3.48 -5.24
CA ASP A 119 15.56 2.54 -6.36
C ASP A 119 16.21 1.17 -6.11
N GLU A 120 17.12 1.09 -5.15
CA GLU A 120 17.85 -0.12 -4.77
C GLU A 120 17.20 -0.83 -3.57
N GLU A 121 16.25 -0.19 -2.88
CA GLU A 121 15.59 -0.72 -1.68
C GLU A 121 14.24 -1.34 -2.05
N PHE A 122 14.06 -2.63 -1.72
CA PHE A 122 12.87 -3.41 -2.06
C PHE A 122 12.08 -3.89 -0.84
N ASP A 123 12.60 -3.69 0.37
CA ASP A 123 12.07 -4.21 1.63
C ASP A 123 11.38 -3.17 2.52
N GLY A 124 11.40 -1.90 2.11
CA GLY A 124 10.68 -0.82 2.75
C GLY A 124 9.17 -1.07 2.81
N LEU A 125 8.67 -1.35 4.01
CA LEU A 125 7.25 -1.38 4.36
C LEU A 125 6.94 -0.16 5.23
N TYR A 126 6.18 0.77 4.68
CA TYR A 126 5.80 2.00 5.35
C TYR A 126 4.33 1.94 5.77
N VAL A 127 4.03 2.57 6.91
CA VAL A 127 2.66 2.65 7.42
C VAL A 127 2.30 4.12 7.57
N LEU A 128 1.35 4.59 6.78
CA LEU A 128 0.74 5.89 6.93
C LEU A 128 -0.42 5.79 7.92
N LEU A 129 -0.34 6.61 8.97
CA LEU A 129 -1.38 6.80 9.97
C LEU A 129 -1.91 8.24 9.84
N PRO A 130 -3.19 8.49 10.13
CA PRO A 130 -3.74 9.83 10.15
C PRO A 130 -2.98 10.69 11.17
N ALA A 131 -2.70 11.93 10.77
CA ALA A 131 -2.20 12.95 11.69
C ALA A 131 -3.36 13.39 12.60
N GLU A 132 -3.59 12.69 13.70
CA GLU A 132 -4.66 13.10 14.61
C GLU A 132 -4.27 14.30 15.48
N ARG A 133 -5.16 15.29 15.50
CA ARG A 133 -5.53 16.00 16.74
C ARG A 133 -7.06 16.05 16.81
N LEU A 134 -7.66 15.16 17.60
CA LEU A 134 -9.09 15.20 17.94
C LEU A 134 -9.28 15.81 19.34
N LEU A 135 -10.12 16.85 19.43
CA LEU A 135 -10.67 17.33 20.71
C LEU A 135 -12.18 17.09 20.67
N VAL A 136 -12.64 16.13 21.46
CA VAL A 136 -14.07 15.78 21.56
C VAL A 136 -14.58 16.23 22.92
N ARG A 137 -15.53 17.18 22.94
CA ARG A 137 -16.26 17.58 24.15
C ARG A 137 -17.52 16.72 24.26
N LEU A 138 -17.57 15.85 25.27
CA LEU A 138 -18.67 14.88 25.45
C LEU A 138 -19.86 15.43 26.27
N HIS A 139 -19.71 16.62 26.85
CA HIS A 139 -20.77 17.32 27.59
C HIS A 139 -20.37 18.78 27.83
N GLN A 140 -21.32 19.63 28.26
CA GLN A 140 -21.01 20.98 28.75
C GLN A 140 -20.06 20.93 29.95
#